data_AF-A0A6B2RZH9-F1
#
_entry.id   AF-A0A6B2RZH9-F1
#
_cell.length_a   1.000
_cell.length_b   1.000
_cell.length_c   1.000
_cell.angle_alpha   90.00
_cell.angle_beta   90.00
_cell.angle_gamma   90.00
#
_symmetry.space_group_name_H-M   'P 1'
#
loop_
_entity.id
_entity.type
_entity.pdbx_description
1 polymer ?
#
loop_
_entity_poly.entity_id
_entity_poly.type
_entity_poly.pdbx_seq_one_letter_code
_entity_poly.pdbx_strand_id
1 'polypeptide(L)' 'MKETTTGTQAAPIPRQRTEPLLDSAVRYAEERHWDVLPGTWLEAVAGVERCSCGDTACPAPGAHPTRPDWAAEATGSAV' A
#
# COMPACT_ATOMS: atom_id res chain seq x y z
N MET A 1 -54.98 22.12 -7.87
CA MET A 1 -53.99 21.78 -6.84
C MET A 1 -52.82 21.12 -7.56
N LYS A 2 -51.67 21.78 -7.65
CA LYS A 2 -50.47 21.23 -8.31
C LYS A 2 -49.47 20.92 -7.21
N GLU A 3 -49.31 19.63 -6.92
CA GLU A 3 -48.37 19.12 -5.93
C GLU A 3 -46.97 19.16 -6.55
N THR A 4 -46.15 20.12 -6.13
CA THR A 4 -44.72 20.16 -6.47
C THR A 4 -43.99 19.22 -5.51
N THR A 5 -43.55 18.07 -6.02
CA THR A 5 -42.68 17.16 -5.27
C THR A 5 -41.36 17.86 -4.96
N THR A 6 -41.15 18.18 -3.68
CA THR A 6 -39.88 18.69 -3.15
C THR A 6 -38.77 17.66 -3.42
N GLY A 7 -37.80 18.03 -4.26
CA GLY A 7 -36.64 17.18 -4.57
C GLY A 7 -35.79 16.94 -3.31
N THR A 8 -35.45 15.68 -3.05
CA THR A 8 -34.50 15.28 -2.00
C THR A 8 -33.18 16.01 -2.21
N GLN A 9 -32.77 16.81 -1.23
CA GLN A 9 -31.48 17.50 -1.23
C GLN A 9 -30.37 16.44 -1.20
N ALA A 10 -29.57 16.37 -2.27
CA ALA A 10 -28.43 15.44 -2.35
C ALA A 10 -27.43 15.76 -1.23
N ALA A 11 -26.98 14.73 -0.51
CA ALA A 11 -25.94 14.87 0.50
C ALA A 11 -24.66 15.46 -0.12
N PRO A 12 -23.94 16.33 0.60
CA PRO A 12 -22.70 16.91 0.09
C PRO A 12 -21.69 15.81 -0.29
N ILE A 13 -21.08 15.94 -1.46
CA ILE A 13 -20.03 15.02 -1.95
C ILE A 13 -18.84 15.12 -0.98
N PRO A 14 -18.37 14.00 -0.39
CA PRO A 14 -17.18 13.99 0.44
C PRO A 14 -15.99 14.54 -0.33
N ARG A 15 -15.26 15.49 0.27
CA ARG A 15 -14.05 16.03 -0.35
C ARG A 15 -13.04 14.91 -0.55
N GLN A 16 -12.51 14.80 -1.76
CA GLN A 16 -11.45 13.85 -2.06
C GLN A 16 -10.20 14.26 -1.29
N ARG A 17 -9.77 13.39 -0.39
CA ARG A 17 -8.52 13.52 0.35
C ARG A 17 -7.37 13.60 -0.65
N THR A 18 -6.67 14.74 -0.64
CA THR A 18 -5.60 15.09 -1.59
C THR A 18 -4.22 14.82 -1.01
N GLU A 19 -4.16 14.27 0.21
CA GLU A 19 -2.93 13.84 0.85
C GLU A 19 -2.21 12.80 -0.03
N PRO A 20 -0.87 12.78 -0.02
CA PRO A 20 -0.10 11.74 -0.68
C PRO A 20 -0.58 10.34 -0.31
N LEU A 21 -0.65 9.43 -1.29
CA LEU A 21 -1.12 8.06 -1.08
C LEU A 21 -0.29 7.33 -0.02
N LEU A 22 1.01 7.61 0.03
CA LEU A 22 1.92 7.03 1.03
C LEU A 22 1.53 7.44 2.46
N ASP A 23 1.29 8.74 2.69
CA ASP A 23 0.89 9.24 4.01
C ASP A 23 -0.45 8.64 4.45
N SER A 24 -1.38 8.47 3.49
CA SER A 24 -2.64 7.79 3.77
C SER A 24 -2.45 6.31 4.13
N ALA A 25 -1.56 5.59 3.42
CA ALA A 25 -1.27 4.19 3.69
C ALA A 25 -0.62 4.00 5.07
N VAL A 26 0.35 4.85 5.43
CA VAL A 26 1.01 4.83 6.74
C VAL A 26 -0.02 5.04 7.86
N ARG A 27 -0.84 6.10 7.76
CA ARG A 27 -1.90 6.36 8.76
C ARG A 27 -2.84 5.17 8.94
N TYR A 28 -3.29 4.54 7.84
CA TYR A 28 -4.17 3.38 7.94
C TYR A 28 -3.50 2.17 8.59
N ALA A 29 -2.21 1.93 8.29
CA ALA A 29 -1.46 0.86 8.92
C ALA A 29 -1.34 1.10 10.44
N GLU A 30 -1.02 2.34 10.85
CA GLU A 30 -0.95 2.74 12.25
C GLU A 30 -2.30 2.59 12.97
N GLU A 31 -3.39 3.16 12.42
CA GLU A 31 -4.73 3.14 13.00
C GLU A 31 -5.29 1.71 13.15
N ARG A 32 -4.93 0.81 12.24
CA ARG A 32 -5.35 -0.60 12.26
C ARG A 32 -4.37 -1.50 13.01
N HIS A 33 -3.25 -0.95 13.47
CA HIS A 33 -2.14 -1.71 14.05
C HIS A 33 -1.71 -2.87 13.15
N TRP A 34 -1.65 -2.62 11.84
CA TRP A 34 -1.14 -3.61 10.90
C TRP A 34 0.39 -3.60 10.91
N ASP A 35 0.97 -4.79 10.94
CA ASP A 35 2.41 -4.95 10.78
C ASP A 35 2.83 -4.53 9.37
N VAL A 36 3.84 -3.67 9.29
CA VAL A 36 4.43 -3.22 8.02
C VAL A 36 5.78 -3.90 7.87
N LEU A 37 5.90 -4.75 6.85
CA LEU A 37 7.16 -5.44 6.55
C LEU A 37 7.97 -4.66 5.51
N PRO A 38 9.30 -4.61 5.63
CA PRO A 38 10.14 -3.95 4.64
C PRO A 38 10.11 -4.70 3.30
N GLY A 39 9.79 -3.96 2.24
CA GLY A 39 9.97 -4.39 0.86
C GLY A 39 11.44 -4.26 0.42
N THR A 40 11.79 -4.99 -0.63
CA THR A 40 13.04 -4.74 -1.36
C THR A 40 12.93 -3.44 -2.16
N TRP A 41 14.08 -2.90 -2.57
CA TRP A 41 14.18 -1.72 -3.41
C TRP A 41 15.26 -1.93 -4.49
N LEU A 42 15.30 -1.02 -5.46
CA LEU A 42 16.34 -1.00 -6.49
C LEU A 42 17.56 -0.22 -6.00
N GLU A 43 18.73 -0.82 -6.15
CA GLU A 43 20.01 -0.20 -5.87
C GLU A 43 20.78 0.02 -7.18
N ALA A 44 21.27 1.25 -7.38
CA ALA A 44 22.11 1.56 -8.52
C ALA A 44 23.58 1.25 -8.17
N VAL A 45 24.06 0.06 -8.56
CA VAL A 45 25.43 -0.38 -8.29
C VAL A 45 26.22 -0.42 -9.58
N ALA A 46 27.21 0.48 -9.71
CA ALA A 46 28.04 0.61 -10.91
C ALA A 46 27.23 0.82 -12.20
N GLY A 47 26.13 1.58 -12.12
CA GLY A 47 25.26 1.87 -13.27
C GLY A 47 24.28 0.77 -13.64
N VAL A 48 24.20 -0.31 -12.86
CA VAL A 48 23.24 -1.40 -13.05
C VAL A 48 22.26 -1.42 -11.87
N GLU A 49 20.96 -1.52 -12.16
CA GLU A 49 19.93 -1.72 -11.16
C GLU A 49 20.01 -3.16 -10.62
N ARG A 50 20.24 -3.29 -9.31
CA ARG A 50 20.22 -4.55 -8.59
C ARG A 50 19.13 -4.53 -7.53
N CYS A 51 18.54 -5.68 -7.25
CA CYS A 51 17.62 -5.79 -6.13
C CYS A 51 18.40 -5.80 -4.81
N SER A 52 17.91 -5.08 -3.80
CA SER A 52 18.50 -5.08 -2.45
C SER A 52 18.44 -6.45 -1.75
N CYS A 53 17.76 -7.45 -2.31
CA CYS A 53 17.79 -8.83 -1.81
C CYS A 53 19.12 -9.57 -2.06
N GLY A 54 19.98 -9.04 -2.93
CA GLY A 54 21.27 -9.64 -3.27
C GLY A 54 21.20 -10.76 -4.33
N ASP A 55 20.02 -11.18 -4.77
CA ASP A 55 19.88 -12.14 -5.88
C ASP A 55 20.12 -11.45 -7.22
N THR A 56 21.17 -11.90 -7.92
CA THR A 56 21.54 -11.40 -9.25
C THR A 56 20.54 -11.78 -10.35
N ALA A 57 19.71 -12.81 -10.12
CA ALA A 57 18.69 -13.29 -11.04
C ALA A 57 17.26 -13.02 -10.51
N CYS A 58 17.10 -12.03 -9.63
CA CYS A 58 15.82 -11.68 -9.04
C CYS A 58 14.75 -11.46 -10.12
N PRO A 59 13.62 -12.21 -10.10
CA PRO A 59 12.59 -12.12 -11.13
C PRO A 59 11.73 -10.85 -11.00
N ALA A 60 11.77 -10.16 -9.86
CA ALA A 60 10.97 -8.97 -9.57
C ALA A 60 11.77 -7.92 -8.78
N PRO A 61 12.82 -7.31 -9.36
CA PRO A 61 13.70 -6.39 -8.63
C PRO A 61 12.94 -5.24 -7.93
N GLY A 62 13.10 -5.12 -6.61
CA GLY A 62 12.44 -4.09 -5.80
C GLY A 62 10.92 -4.28 -5.59
N ALA A 63 10.33 -5.36 -6.12
CA ALA A 63 8.89 -5.59 -6.10
C ALA A 63 8.50 -6.84 -5.29
N HIS A 64 9.27 -7.15 -4.24
CA HIS A 64 8.95 -8.24 -3.33
C HIS A 64 9.38 -7.94 -1.89
N PRO A 65 8.81 -8.61 -0.87
CA PRO A 65 9.25 -8.48 0.52
C PRO A 65 10.71 -8.91 0.72
N THR A 66 11.38 -8.31 1.70
CA THR A 66 12.80 -8.61 1.98
C THR A 66 13.03 -10.05 2.41
N ARG A 67 12.04 -10.68 3.06
CA ARG A 67 12.16 -12.04 3.58
C ARG A 67 11.45 -13.08 2.68
N PRO A 68 12.07 -14.23 2.41
CA PRO A 68 11.49 -15.27 1.54
C PRO A 68 10.30 -16.02 2.17
N ASP A 69 10.19 -16.04 3.50
CA ASP A 69 9.14 -16.70 4.29
C ASP A 69 7.93 -15.79 4.60
N TRP A 70 7.89 -14.57 4.05
CA TRP A 70 6.87 -13.57 4.37
C TRP A 70 5.43 -14.06 4.18
N ALA A 71 5.20 -14.98 3.23
CA ALA A 71 3.87 -15.52 2.97
C ALA A 71 3.33 -16.33 4.15
N ALA A 72 4.20 -16.98 4.94
CA ALA A 72 3.82 -17.66 6.17
C ALA A 72 3.51 -16.64 7.28
N GLU A 73 4.40 -15.66 7.46
CA GLU A 73 4.29 -14.61 8.49
C GLU A 73 3.04 -13.73 8.31
N ALA A 74 2.68 -13.38 7.08
CA ALA A 74 1.54 -12.50 6.78
C ALA A 74 0.18 -13.11 7.14
N THR A 75 0.10 -14.43 7.34
CA THR A 75 -1.14 -15.13 7.67
C THR A 75 -1.41 -15.22 9.18
N GLY A 76 -0.54 -14.62 10.02
CA GLY A 76 -0.69 -14.63 11.48
C GLY A 76 -0.55 -16.01 12.11
N SER A 77 -0.05 -16.99 11.35
CA SER A 77 0.13 -18.38 11.77
C SER A 77 1.59 -18.79 11.59
N ALA A 78 2.51 -17.97 12.13
CA ALA A 78 3.89 -18.35 12.29
C ALA A 78 3.97 -19.47 13.36
N VAL A 79 4.63 -20.58 13.03
CA VAL A 79 4.79 -21.78 13.87
C VAL A 79 6.03 -21.71 14.76
#